data_AF-A0A3M2ARQ0-F1
#
_entry.id   AF-A0A3M2ARQ0-F1
#
_cell.length_a   1.000
_cell.length_b   1.000
_cell.length_c   1.000
_cell.angle_alpha   90.00
_cell.angle_beta   90.00
_cell.angle_gamma   90.00
#
_symmetry.space_group_name_H-M   'P 1'
#
loop_
_entity.id
_entity.type
_entity.pdbx_description
1 polymer ?
#
loop_
_entity_poly.entity_id
_entity_poly.type
_entity_poly.pdbx_seq_one_letter_code
_entity_poly.pdbx_strand_id
1 'polypeptide(L)' 'MKVLLLEKNLILLSRIKSSLAGHEVRANGEYTDEDIVLINIEAFGVEKVKELKDKGANGELLKSFLC' A
#
# COMPACT_ATOMS: atom_id res chain seq x y z
N MET A 1 -3.15 -7.11 -12.03
CA MET A 1 -3.46 -6.29 -10.85
C MET A 1 -2.17 -5.65 -10.38
N LYS A 2 -2.13 -4.33 -10.45
CA LYS A 2 -1.03 -3.49 -9.98
C LYS A 2 -1.34 -3.07 -8.55
N VAL A 3 -0.38 -3.23 -7.66
CA VAL A 3 -0.57 -2.95 -6.24
C VAL A 3 0.50 -1.95 -5.80
N LEU A 4 0.08 -0.83 -5.22
CA LEU A 4 0.98 0.09 -4.53
C LEU A 4 0.99 -0.26 -3.05
N LEU A 5 2.16 -0.61 -2.52
CA LEU A 5 2.37 -0.90 -1.11
C LEU A 5 3.16 0.23 -0.44
N LEU A 6 2.54 0.90 0.53
CA LEU A 6 3.14 1.95 1.34
C LEU A 6 3.39 1.42 2.75
N GLU A 7 4.63 0.99 2.99
CA GLU A 7 5.07 0.40 4.26
C GLU A 7 6.53 0.80 4.52
N LYS A 8 6.81 1.41 5.68
CA LYS A 8 8.17 1.81 6.08
C LYS A 8 8.97 0.66 6.67
N ASN A 9 8.30 -0.33 7.27
CA ASN A 9 8.93 -1.50 7.84
C ASN A 9 9.31 -2.51 6.74
N LEU A 10 10.60 -2.62 6.46
CA LEU A 10 11.13 -3.47 5.39
C LEU A 10 10.82 -4.97 5.56
N ILE A 11 10.67 -5.45 6.80
CA ILE A 11 10.34 -6.86 7.10
C ILE A 11 8.89 -7.14 6.69
N LEU A 12 7.98 -6.26 7.11
CA LEU A 12 6.56 -6.30 6.75
C LEU A 12 6.38 -6.16 5.24
N LEU A 13 7.05 -5.18 4.63
CA LEU A 13 7.05 -4.96 3.18
C LEU A 13 7.46 -6.22 2.42
N SER A 14 8.54 -6.87 2.85
CA SER A 14 9.02 -8.11 2.23
C SER A 14 8.00 -9.25 2.35
N ARG A 15 7.38 -9.43 3.53
CA ARG A 15 6.35 -10.47 3.75
C ARG A 15 5.10 -10.24 2.90
N ILE A 16 4.62 -9.01 2.83
CA ILE A 16 3.44 -8.65 2.02
C ILE A 16 3.77 -8.84 0.54
N LYS A 17 4.94 -8.38 0.09
CA LYS A 17 5.39 -8.57 -1.29
C LYS A 17 5.51 -10.05 -1.66
N SER A 18 6.00 -10.91 -0.75
CA SER A 18 6.03 -12.37 -0.95
C SER A 18 4.62 -12.98 -1.02
N SER A 19 3.68 -12.49 -0.20
CA SER A 19 2.28 -12.96 -0.23
C SER A 19 1.56 -12.55 -1.52
N LEU A 20 1.99 -11.44 -2.12
CA LEU A 20 1.49 -10.89 -3.38
C LEU A 20 2.38 -11.27 -4.58
N ALA A 21 3.19 -12.33 -4.50
CA ALA A 21 4.17 -12.68 -5.54
C ALA A 21 3.58 -12.95 -6.94
N GLY A 22 2.26 -13.13 -7.06
CA GLY A 22 1.53 -13.23 -8.34
C GLY A 22 1.03 -11.90 -8.92
N HIS A 23 1.35 -10.77 -8.29
CA HIS A 23 0.89 -9.44 -8.68
C HIS A 23 2.06 -8.48 -8.89
N GLU A 24 1.83 -7.43 -9.68
CA GLU A 24 2.83 -6.38 -9.90
C GLU A 24 2.80 -5.43 -8.69
N VAL A 25 3.71 -5.63 -7.75
CA VAL A 25 3.79 -4.83 -6.52
C VAL A 25 4.88 -3.76 -6.62
N ARG A 26 4.48 -2.49 -6.55
CA ARG A 26 5.38 -1.35 -6.35
C ARG A 26 5.35 -0.94 -4.89
N ALA A 27 6.51 -0.67 -4.31
CA ALA A 27 6.61 -0.29 -2.91
C ALA A 27 7.14 1.13 -2.75
N ASN A 28 6.55 1.90 -1.83
CA ASN A 28 6.98 3.25 -1.43
C ASN A 28 7.20 4.23 -2.60
N GLY A 29 6.35 4.14 -3.63
CA GLY A 29 6.37 5.03 -4.79
C GLY A 29 5.19 6.01 -4.80
N GLU A 30 5.16 6.86 -5.82
CA GLU A 30 3.98 7.67 -6.12
C GLU A 30 2.87 6.82 -6.71
N TYR A 31 1.63 7.15 -6.34
CA TYR A 31 0.44 6.60 -7.00
C TYR A 31 0.41 7.07 -8.44
N THR A 32 0.28 6.12 -9.36
CA THR A 32 0.26 6.39 -10.79
C THR A 32 -1.02 5.93 -11.46
N ASP A 33 -1.52 4.73 -11.14
CA ASP A 33 -2.80 4.15 -11.59
C ASP A 33 -2.87 2.68 -11.09
N GLU A 34 -2.43 2.43 -9.87
CA GLU A 34 -2.45 1.09 -9.29
C GLU A 34 -3.89 0.69 -8.92
N ASP A 35 -4.29 -0.53 -9.29
CA ASP A 35 -5.64 -1.06 -9.05
C ASP A 35 -6.00 -1.11 -7.56
N ILE A 36 -5.01 -1.42 -6.72
CA ILE A 36 -5.14 -1.49 -5.26
C ILE A 36 -3.99 -0.73 -4.61
N VAL A 37 -4.32 0.09 -3.61
CA VAL A 37 -3.33 0.75 -2.76
C VAL A 37 -3.45 0.23 -1.34
N LEU A 38 -2.37 -0.37 -0.86
CA LEU A 38 -2.21 -0.91 0.47
C LEU A 38 -1.30 0.04 1.26
N ILE A 39 -1.83 0.65 2.31
CA ILE A 39 -1.10 1.66 3.09
C ILE A 39 -1.16 1.34 4.58
N ASN A 40 0.01 1.35 5.22
CA ASN A 40 0.11 1.34 6.66
C ASN A 40 -0.15 2.75 7.20
N ILE A 41 -1.35 2.96 7.76
CA ILE A 41 -1.75 4.29 8.22
C ILE A 41 -1.11 4.70 9.55
N GLU A 42 -0.50 3.78 10.30
CA GLU A 42 0.32 4.14 11.46
C GLU A 42 1.62 4.81 11.01
N ALA A 43 2.16 4.36 9.87
CA ALA A 43 3.41 4.88 9.31
C ALA A 43 3.23 6.16 8.48
N PHE A 44 2.07 6.35 7.84
CA PHE A 44 1.83 7.42 6.86
C PHE A 44 0.66 8.37 7.19
N GLY A 45 -0.13 8.08 8.24
CA GLY A 45 -1.25 8.91 8.65
C GLY A 45 -2.47 8.85 7.73
N VAL A 46 -3.57 9.45 8.19
CA VAL A 46 -4.87 9.45 7.48
C VAL A 46 -4.92 10.50 6.38
N GLU A 47 -4.11 11.55 6.49
CA GLU A 47 -3.92 12.60 5.49
C GLU A 47 -3.39 12.02 4.17
N LYS A 48 -2.47 11.05 4.24
CA LYS A 48 -1.94 10.40 3.05
C LYS A 48 -2.99 9.55 2.35
N VAL A 49 -3.88 8.91 3.10
CA VAL A 49 -5.02 8.17 2.55
C VAL A 49 -5.94 9.12 1.78
N LYS A 50 -6.22 10.30 2.34
CA LYS A 50 -7.04 11.31 1.67
C LYS A 50 -6.40 11.79 0.37
N GLU A 51 -5.10 12.09 0.39
CA GLU A 51 -4.36 12.47 -0.82
C GLU A 51 -4.46 11.40 -1.92
N LEU A 52 -4.34 10.12 -1.56
CA LEU A 52 -4.42 9.01 -2.51
C LEU A 52 -5.84 8.84 -3.07
N LYS A 53 -6.87 8.99 -2.22
CA LYS A 53 -8.27 8.97 -2.67
C LYS A 53 -8.60 10.13 -3.60
N ASP A 54 -8.12 11.33 -3.30
CA ASP A 54 -8.31 12.51 -4.15
C ASP A 54 -7.63 12.33 -5.52
N LYS A 55 -6.56 11.52 -5.59
CA LYS A 55 -5.90 11.11 -6.84
C LYS A 55 -6.61 9.95 -7.57
N GLY A 56 -7.72 9.43 -7.04
CA GLY A 56 -8.52 8.38 -7.67
C GLY A 56 -8.15 6.95 -7.25
N ALA A 57 -7.32 6.77 -6.22
CA ALA A 57 -6.95 5.43 -5.75
C ALA A 57 -8.11 4.69 -5.10
N ASN A 58 -8.33 3.44 -5.51
CA ASN A 58 -9.23 2.51 -4.84
C ASN A 58 -8.47 1.85 -3.67
N GLY A 59 -8.39 2.57 -2.55
CA GLY A 59 -7.51 2.20 -1.43
C GLY A 59 -8.13 1.19 -0.47
N GLU A 60 -7.41 0.08 -0.22
CA GLU A 60 -7.74 -0.90 0.82
C GLU A 60 -6.73 -0.74 1.98
N LEU A 61 -7.23 -0.38 3.16
CA LEU A 61 -6.38 -0.01 4.30
C LEU A 61 -5.92 -1.26 5.05
N LEU A 62 -4.65 -1.64 4.91
CA LEU A 62 -4.03 -2.70 5.72
C LEU A 62 -3.59 -2.16 7.08
N LYS A 63 -4.55 -1.95 7.98
CA LYS A 63 -4.26 -1.47 9.34
C LYS A 63 -3.88 -2.60 10.32
N SER A 64 -3.83 -3.86 9.88
CA SER A 64 -3.86 -4.99 10.82
C SER A 64 -3.20 -6.31 10.39
N PHE A 65 -2.38 -6.36 9.33
CA PHE A 65 -1.87 -7.66 8.85
C PHE A 65 -0.76 -8.33 9.69
N LEU A 66 -0.52 -7.87 10.91
CA LEU A 66 0.25 -8.61 11.92
C LEU A 66 -0.35 -8.37 13.33
N CYS A 67 -1.53 -8.93 13.58
CA CYS A 67 -1.75 -9.62 14.85
C CYS A 67 -1.44 -11.09 14.62
#